data_AF-A0AA44R8X0-F1
#
_entry.id   AF-A0AA44R8X0-F1
#
_cell.length_a   1.000
_cell.length_b   1.000
_cell.length_c   1.000
_cell.angle_alpha   90.00
_cell.angle_beta   90.00
_cell.angle_gamma   90.00
#
_symmetry.space_group_name_H-M   'P 1'
#
loop_
_entity.id
_entity.type
_entity.pdbx_description
1 polymer ?
#
loop_
_entity_poly.entity_id
_entity_poly.type
_entity_poly.pdbx_seq_one_letter_code
_entity_poly.pdbx_strand_id
1 'polypeptide(L)'
;MKYYNAGYLIISYDRELIYEDCIIGGLSQTILTICNGIRPTFPDYWFFPWCNSNGNDPIAQMINARLKIGKEEHESGQSFLDTLIREKKFAWPNTFKSLKDARFFKRNYLKGIENLEIISLYLSEEYRTDFLMNERDENDFEASIYDFLESALPADVENDEILGFDICGFSNNDFYSFIHNNLQVDFGKKLNDLSLVDKYEDAKQIIHLIDDGEIEAEEVLWYPWLVLKCWRNLHKYRLKREA
;
A
#
# COMPACT_ATOMS: atom_id res chain seq x y z
N MET A 1 11.80 7.83 17.08
CA MET A 1 11.84 8.26 15.66
C MET A 1 10.43 8.67 15.27
N LYS A 2 10.25 9.77 14.53
CA LYS A 2 8.90 10.18 14.08
C LYS A 2 8.56 9.51 12.75
N TYR A 3 7.32 9.08 12.64
CA TYR A 3 6.75 8.53 11.42
C TYR A 3 5.52 9.32 11.00
N TYR A 4 5.22 9.31 9.71
CA TYR A 4 4.12 10.06 9.11
C TYR A 4 3.30 9.14 8.24
N ASN A 5 1.98 9.13 8.47
CA ASN A 5 1.10 8.21 7.78
C ASN A 5 0.90 8.65 6.32
N ALA A 6 1.20 7.74 5.40
CA ALA A 6 0.95 7.89 3.97
C ALA A 6 -0.44 7.37 3.57
N GLY A 7 -1.18 6.76 4.50
CA GLY A 7 -2.54 6.29 4.30
C GLY A 7 -2.72 4.83 4.69
N TYR A 8 -3.77 4.23 4.14
CA TYR A 8 -4.23 2.88 4.44
C TYR A 8 -4.54 2.12 3.14
N LEU A 9 -4.00 0.91 3.02
CA LEU A 9 -4.27 0.00 1.90
C LEU A 9 -5.08 -1.19 2.38
N ILE A 10 -5.90 -1.75 1.48
CA ILE A 10 -6.51 -3.07 1.68
C ILE A 10 -5.78 -4.04 0.76
N ILE A 11 -5.18 -5.07 1.35
CA ILE A 11 -4.36 -6.06 0.65
C ILE A 11 -4.91 -7.47 0.87
N SER A 12 -4.58 -8.39 -0.04
CA SER A 12 -4.76 -9.83 0.16
C SER A 12 -3.41 -10.50 0.42
N TYR A 13 -3.42 -11.64 1.10
CA TYR A 13 -2.28 -12.56 1.20
C TYR A 13 -2.33 -13.70 0.17
N ASP A 14 -3.45 -13.87 -0.53
CA ASP A 14 -3.73 -15.03 -1.38
C ASP A 14 -2.71 -15.10 -2.54
N ARG A 15 -1.82 -16.09 -2.49
CA ARG A 15 -0.69 -16.23 -3.43
C ARG A 15 -1.13 -16.38 -4.89
N GLU A 16 -2.33 -16.91 -5.12
CA GLU A 16 -2.96 -17.02 -6.46
C GLU A 16 -3.29 -15.67 -7.11
N LEU A 17 -3.24 -14.58 -6.36
CA LEU A 17 -3.42 -13.22 -6.88
C LEU A 17 -2.10 -12.55 -7.30
N ILE A 18 -0.95 -13.22 -7.10
CA ILE A 18 0.33 -12.71 -7.58
C ILE A 18 0.42 -12.93 -9.09
N TYR A 19 0.86 -11.92 -9.83
CA TYR A 19 0.98 -12.02 -11.29
C TYR A 19 2.08 -13.00 -11.71
N GLU A 20 1.85 -13.70 -12.83
CA GLU A 20 2.70 -14.83 -13.26
C GLU A 20 4.13 -14.43 -13.63
N ASP A 21 4.35 -13.17 -13.97
CA ASP A 21 5.64 -12.58 -14.36
C ASP A 21 6.50 -12.15 -13.17
N CYS A 22 5.98 -12.19 -11.94
CA CYS A 22 6.70 -11.78 -10.74
C CYS A 22 7.79 -12.80 -10.33
N ILE A 23 9.00 -12.32 -10.04
CA ILE A 23 10.12 -13.16 -9.61
C ILE A 23 10.08 -13.40 -8.10
N ILE A 24 9.27 -14.38 -7.69
CA ILE A 24 9.04 -14.72 -6.27
C ILE A 24 10.03 -15.74 -5.69
N GLY A 25 11.09 -16.06 -6.44
CA GLY A 25 12.17 -16.95 -5.98
C GLY A 25 12.91 -16.34 -4.78
N GLY A 26 13.18 -17.15 -3.75
CA GLY A 26 13.87 -16.68 -2.54
C GLY A 26 12.98 -15.92 -1.53
N LEU A 27 11.71 -15.65 -1.88
CA LEU A 27 10.74 -15.03 -0.97
C LEU A 27 10.00 -16.07 -0.12
N SER A 28 9.37 -15.58 0.95
CA SER A 28 8.60 -16.41 1.88
C SER A 28 7.32 -16.97 1.24
N GLN A 29 6.66 -17.90 1.93
CA GLN A 29 5.36 -18.42 1.48
C GLN A 29 4.30 -17.32 1.41
N THR A 30 4.34 -16.41 2.39
CA THR A 30 3.55 -15.19 2.43
C THR A 30 4.38 -14.03 1.91
N ILE A 31 3.83 -13.32 0.92
CA ILE A 31 4.45 -12.12 0.34
C ILE A 31 3.48 -10.97 0.62
N LEU A 32 3.93 -10.02 1.43
CA LEU A 32 3.27 -8.73 1.61
C LEU A 32 4.05 -7.71 0.78
N THR A 33 3.34 -6.99 -0.08
CA THR A 33 3.88 -5.77 -0.69
C THR A 33 2.77 -4.74 -0.89
N ILE A 34 3.14 -3.47 -0.91
CA ILE A 34 2.27 -2.33 -1.18
C ILE A 34 2.11 -2.06 -2.68
N CYS A 35 2.95 -2.68 -3.50
CA CYS A 35 2.95 -2.54 -4.95
C CYS A 35 1.81 -3.36 -5.59
N ASN A 36 0.89 -2.65 -6.23
CA ASN A 36 -0.20 -3.24 -7.02
C ASN A 36 0.27 -3.93 -8.31
N GLY A 37 1.50 -3.64 -8.76
CA GLY A 37 2.18 -4.31 -9.86
C GLY A 37 2.63 -5.74 -9.55
N ILE A 38 2.57 -6.19 -8.29
CA ILE A 38 2.84 -7.59 -7.89
C ILE A 38 1.55 -8.37 -7.68
N ARG A 39 0.54 -7.70 -7.13
CA ARG A 39 -0.79 -8.26 -6.90
C ARG A 39 -1.82 -7.14 -6.84
N PRO A 40 -3.09 -7.40 -7.18
CA PRO A 40 -4.13 -6.40 -7.06
C PRO A 40 -4.28 -5.87 -5.65
N THR A 41 -4.42 -4.55 -5.53
CA THR A 41 -4.89 -3.92 -4.29
C THR A 41 -6.41 -3.74 -4.32
N PHE A 42 -7.00 -3.32 -3.20
CA PHE A 42 -8.45 -3.21 -3.08
C PHE A 42 -8.89 -1.85 -2.50
N PRO A 43 -9.65 -1.03 -3.24
CA PRO A 43 -9.87 -1.13 -4.68
C PRO A 43 -8.59 -0.84 -5.45
N ASP A 44 -8.61 -1.12 -6.75
CA ASP A 44 -7.57 -0.71 -7.70
C ASP A 44 -8.24 -0.21 -8.98
N TYR A 45 -7.45 0.01 -10.04
CA TYR A 45 -7.92 0.41 -11.37
C TYR A 45 -9.14 -0.39 -11.87
N TRP A 46 -9.22 -1.69 -11.53
CA TRP A 46 -10.32 -2.58 -11.94
C TRP A 46 -11.70 -2.19 -11.38
N PHE A 47 -11.76 -1.44 -10.27
CA PHE A 47 -13.00 -0.99 -9.65
C PHE A 47 -13.57 0.26 -10.37
N PHE A 48 -12.72 1.01 -11.07
CA PHE A 48 -13.08 2.28 -11.69
C PHE A 48 -13.56 2.10 -13.14
N PRO A 49 -14.74 2.65 -13.51
CA PRO A 49 -15.32 2.41 -14.82
C PRO A 49 -14.53 3.09 -15.96
N TRP A 50 -13.80 4.17 -15.67
CA TRP A 50 -12.96 4.86 -16.65
C TRP A 50 -11.60 4.17 -16.91
N CYS A 51 -11.16 3.26 -16.05
CA CYS A 51 -9.95 2.46 -16.26
C CYS A 51 -10.26 1.12 -16.93
N ASN A 52 -11.39 0.48 -16.58
CA ASN A 52 -11.76 -0.84 -17.07
C ASN A 52 -12.86 -0.79 -18.15
N SER A 53 -12.67 0.06 -19.16
CA SER A 53 -13.67 0.29 -20.22
C SER A 53 -13.92 -0.91 -21.14
N ASN A 54 -12.97 -1.84 -21.24
CA ASN A 54 -13.02 -2.99 -22.14
C ASN A 54 -13.37 -4.32 -21.44
N GLY A 55 -13.41 -4.37 -20.11
CA GLY A 55 -13.86 -5.54 -19.32
C GLY A 55 -13.07 -6.84 -19.51
N ASN A 56 -11.95 -6.82 -20.25
CA ASN A 56 -11.21 -8.00 -20.68
C ASN A 56 -9.98 -8.32 -19.81
N ASP A 57 -9.72 -7.56 -18.75
CA ASP A 57 -8.67 -7.92 -17.79
C ASP A 57 -9.12 -9.18 -17.01
N PRO A 58 -8.41 -10.33 -17.17
CA PRO A 58 -8.77 -11.58 -16.51
C PRO A 58 -8.81 -11.47 -14.97
N ILE A 59 -7.94 -10.63 -14.41
CA ILE A 59 -7.81 -10.46 -12.97
C ILE A 59 -8.95 -9.60 -12.43
N ALA A 60 -9.30 -8.53 -13.14
CA ALA A 60 -10.51 -7.77 -12.86
C ALA A 60 -11.77 -8.65 -12.89
N GLN A 61 -11.90 -9.53 -13.90
CA GLN A 61 -13.02 -10.47 -13.99
C GLN A 61 -13.05 -11.45 -12.82
N MET A 62 -11.89 -12.03 -12.47
CA MET A 62 -11.76 -12.94 -11.34
C MET A 62 -12.14 -12.25 -10.01
N ILE A 63 -11.62 -11.05 -9.75
CA ILE A 63 -11.93 -10.29 -8.53
C ILE A 63 -13.41 -9.96 -8.49
N ASN A 64 -13.98 -9.42 -9.58
CA ASN A 64 -15.39 -9.07 -9.64
C ASN A 64 -16.31 -10.28 -9.39
N ALA A 65 -15.94 -11.46 -9.89
CA ALA A 65 -16.66 -12.70 -9.59
C ALA A 65 -16.61 -13.09 -8.09
N ARG A 66 -15.53 -12.71 -7.38
CA ARG A 66 -15.36 -12.99 -5.94
C ARG A 66 -16.05 -11.98 -5.03
N LEU A 67 -16.31 -10.75 -5.46
CA LEU A 67 -16.88 -9.70 -4.59
C LEU A 67 -18.24 -10.07 -3.98
N LYS A 68 -19.02 -10.91 -4.67
CA LYS A 68 -20.40 -11.29 -4.29
C LYS A 68 -21.29 -10.06 -4.02
N ILE A 69 -21.11 -9.00 -4.81
CA ILE A 69 -21.94 -7.78 -4.79
C ILE A 69 -22.78 -7.67 -6.06
N GLY A 70 -23.96 -7.07 -5.95
CA GLY A 70 -24.80 -6.75 -7.10
C GLY A 70 -24.31 -5.53 -7.88
N LYS A 71 -24.88 -5.30 -9.07
CA LYS A 71 -24.57 -4.12 -9.90
C LYS A 71 -24.78 -2.81 -9.14
N GLU A 72 -25.89 -2.66 -8.43
CA GLU A 72 -26.20 -1.46 -7.64
C GLU A 72 -25.19 -1.23 -6.51
N GLU A 73 -24.74 -2.30 -5.85
CA GLU A 73 -23.70 -2.21 -4.81
C GLU A 73 -22.35 -1.81 -5.39
N HIS A 74 -22.02 -2.30 -6.59
CA HIS A 74 -20.82 -1.93 -7.31
C HIS A 74 -20.82 -0.45 -7.71
N GLU A 75 -21.92 0.04 -8.31
CA GLU A 75 -22.11 1.46 -8.69
C GLU A 75 -22.10 2.38 -7.46
N SER A 76 -22.67 1.94 -6.34
CA SER A 76 -22.60 2.65 -5.06
C SER A 76 -21.16 2.72 -4.53
N GLY A 77 -20.38 1.65 -4.70
CA GLY A 77 -18.96 1.64 -4.34
C GLY A 77 -18.15 2.62 -5.18
N GLN A 78 -18.43 2.70 -6.48
CA GLN A 78 -17.76 3.63 -7.40
C GLN A 78 -18.08 5.07 -6.99
N SER A 79 -19.36 5.39 -6.83
CA SER A 79 -19.81 6.71 -6.36
C SER A 79 -19.21 7.13 -5.01
N PHE A 80 -18.97 6.15 -4.12
CA PHE A 80 -18.27 6.38 -2.86
C PHE A 80 -16.81 6.76 -3.07
N LEU A 81 -16.06 6.03 -3.91
CA LEU A 81 -14.67 6.37 -4.21
C LEU A 81 -14.55 7.71 -4.94
N ASP A 82 -15.40 7.99 -5.93
CA ASP A 82 -15.44 9.26 -6.65
C ASP A 82 -15.62 10.45 -5.70
N THR A 83 -16.45 10.25 -4.66
CA THR A 83 -16.64 11.25 -3.61
C THR A 83 -15.39 11.42 -2.75
N LEU A 84 -14.72 10.32 -2.38
CA LEU A 84 -13.47 10.42 -1.61
C LEU A 84 -12.33 11.05 -2.41
N ILE A 85 -12.22 10.77 -3.72
CA ILE A 85 -11.22 11.40 -4.61
C ILE A 85 -11.44 12.91 -4.63
N ARG A 86 -12.68 13.36 -4.94
CA ARG A 86 -13.04 14.80 -4.95
C ARG A 86 -12.81 15.49 -3.61
N GLU A 87 -12.96 14.76 -2.50
CA GLU A 87 -12.70 15.26 -1.15
C GLU A 87 -11.22 15.12 -0.71
N LYS A 88 -10.32 14.66 -1.58
CA LYS A 88 -8.91 14.36 -1.28
C LYS A 88 -8.73 13.44 -0.07
N LYS A 89 -9.59 12.42 0.03
CA LYS A 89 -9.60 11.37 1.06
C LYS A 89 -9.25 9.99 0.51
N PHE A 90 -9.07 9.88 -0.79
CA PHE A 90 -8.60 8.68 -1.47
C PHE A 90 -7.59 9.09 -2.54
N ALA A 91 -6.36 8.63 -2.39
CA ALA A 91 -5.30 8.80 -3.37
C ALA A 91 -5.39 7.62 -4.34
N TRP A 92 -5.52 7.95 -5.62
CA TRP A 92 -5.55 6.94 -6.67
C TRP A 92 -4.21 6.19 -6.70
N PRO A 93 -4.17 4.88 -7.01
CA PRO A 93 -5.31 4.03 -7.32
C PRO A 93 -6.02 3.42 -6.11
N ASN A 94 -5.42 3.40 -4.92
CA ASN A 94 -5.77 2.42 -3.89
C ASN A 94 -5.65 2.88 -2.43
N THR A 95 -5.21 4.12 -2.17
CA THR A 95 -4.82 4.54 -0.82
C THR A 95 -5.90 5.39 -0.16
N PHE A 96 -6.44 4.91 0.95
CA PHE A 96 -7.38 5.67 1.77
C PHE A 96 -6.63 6.60 2.72
N LYS A 97 -7.10 7.84 2.88
CA LYS A 97 -6.56 8.77 3.88
C LYS A 97 -6.91 8.34 5.32
N SER A 98 -8.02 7.62 5.49
CA SER A 98 -8.52 7.23 6.82
C SER A 98 -8.83 5.74 6.93
N LEU A 99 -8.48 5.16 8.08
CA LEU A 99 -8.83 3.78 8.43
C LEU A 99 -10.34 3.54 8.45
N LYS A 100 -11.12 4.58 8.78
CA LYS A 100 -12.58 4.50 8.80
C LYS A 100 -13.12 4.21 7.40
N ASP A 101 -12.64 4.92 6.40
CA ASP A 101 -13.10 4.79 5.02
C ASP A 101 -12.63 3.47 4.40
N ALA A 102 -11.37 3.07 4.64
CA ALA A 102 -10.87 1.75 4.25
C ALA A 102 -11.72 0.60 4.83
N ARG A 103 -12.05 0.68 6.13
CA ARG A 103 -12.93 -0.32 6.78
C ARG A 103 -14.35 -0.29 6.22
N PHE A 104 -14.88 0.89 5.95
CA PHE A 104 -16.20 1.03 5.35
C PHE A 104 -16.21 0.39 3.95
N PHE A 105 -15.21 0.70 3.12
CA PHE A 105 -15.11 0.15 1.78
C PHE A 105 -15.01 -1.38 1.80
N LYS A 106 -14.06 -1.91 2.59
CA LYS A 106 -13.88 -3.35 2.78
C LYS A 106 -15.17 -4.08 3.18
N ARG A 107 -15.88 -3.54 4.17
CA ARG A 107 -17.07 -4.19 4.73
C ARG A 107 -18.25 -4.19 3.76
N ASN A 108 -18.43 -3.11 3.00
CA ASN A 108 -19.63 -2.94 2.17
C ASN A 108 -19.41 -3.44 0.74
N TYR A 109 -18.20 -3.31 0.19
CA TYR A 109 -17.96 -3.55 -1.24
C TYR A 109 -17.01 -4.73 -1.52
N LEU A 110 -16.27 -5.23 -0.53
CA LEU A 110 -15.36 -6.37 -0.68
C LEU A 110 -15.82 -7.61 0.09
N LYS A 111 -17.12 -7.69 0.44
CA LYS A 111 -17.67 -8.68 1.37
C LYS A 111 -17.50 -10.15 0.94
N GLY A 112 -17.35 -10.41 -0.35
CA GLY A 112 -17.19 -11.77 -0.88
C GLY A 112 -15.75 -12.25 -0.96
N ILE A 113 -14.76 -11.36 -0.79
CA ILE A 113 -13.34 -11.70 -0.79
C ILE A 113 -12.89 -11.97 0.64
N GLU A 114 -12.48 -13.21 0.87
CA GLU A 114 -11.92 -13.65 2.14
C GLU A 114 -10.44 -13.21 2.24
N ASN A 115 -9.83 -13.29 3.43
CA ASN A 115 -8.40 -13.02 3.64
C ASN A 115 -7.86 -11.62 3.26
N LEU A 116 -8.73 -10.61 3.17
CA LEU A 116 -8.27 -9.23 3.08
C LEU A 116 -7.78 -8.72 4.45
N GLU A 117 -6.75 -7.89 4.44
CA GLU A 117 -6.22 -7.15 5.60
C GLU A 117 -6.17 -5.64 5.27
N ILE A 118 -6.23 -4.80 6.30
CA ILE A 118 -5.93 -3.36 6.15
C ILE A 118 -4.59 -3.13 6.80
N ILE A 119 -3.68 -2.51 6.06
CA ILE A 119 -2.38 -2.05 6.55
C ILE A 119 -2.33 -0.53 6.51
N SER A 120 -1.46 0.05 7.33
CA SER A 120 -1.13 1.46 7.26
C SER A 120 0.33 1.64 6.85
N LEU A 121 0.55 2.68 6.05
CA LEU A 121 1.84 2.99 5.46
C LEU A 121 2.44 4.21 6.14
N TYR A 122 3.75 4.20 6.36
CA TYR A 122 4.46 5.32 6.95
C TYR A 122 5.84 5.52 6.33
N LEU A 123 6.27 6.78 6.33
CA LEU A 123 7.68 7.15 6.14
C LEU A 123 8.23 7.76 7.42
N SER A 124 9.53 7.59 7.65
CA SER A 124 10.24 8.31 8.70
C SER A 124 10.33 9.80 8.36
N GLU A 125 10.67 10.65 9.34
CA GLU A 125 10.82 12.10 9.13
C GLU A 125 11.83 12.43 8.01
N GLU A 126 12.92 11.67 7.92
CA GLU A 126 13.95 11.80 6.88
C GLU A 126 13.37 11.50 5.49
N TYR A 127 12.81 10.30 5.30
CA TYR A 127 12.29 9.89 4.00
C TYR A 127 11.03 10.66 3.58
N ARG A 128 10.20 11.08 4.53
CA ARG A 128 9.09 11.99 4.22
C ARG A 128 9.61 13.33 3.68
N THR A 129 10.66 13.87 4.30
CA THR A 129 11.20 15.17 3.88
C THR A 129 11.75 15.08 2.47
N ASP A 130 12.50 14.03 2.18
CA ASP A 130 13.00 13.75 0.83
C ASP A 130 11.85 13.55 -0.17
N PHE A 131 10.88 12.68 0.14
CA PHE A 131 9.71 12.42 -0.70
C PHE A 131 8.96 13.71 -1.06
N LEU A 132 8.67 14.57 -0.09
CA LEU A 132 7.95 15.82 -0.33
C LEU A 132 8.78 16.85 -1.11
N MET A 133 10.11 16.76 -1.09
CA MET A 133 10.96 17.63 -1.90
C MET A 133 10.95 17.22 -3.37
N ASN A 134 11.02 15.91 -3.65
CA ASN A 134 11.13 15.39 -5.01
C ASN A 134 9.77 15.31 -5.73
N GLU A 135 8.71 14.90 -5.04
CA GLU A 135 7.37 14.71 -5.64
C GLU A 135 6.58 16.02 -5.80
N ARG A 136 7.11 17.15 -5.32
CA ARG A 136 6.41 18.44 -5.30
C ARG A 136 5.98 18.91 -6.69
N ASP A 137 6.88 18.77 -7.66
CA ASP A 137 6.69 19.29 -9.02
C ASP A 137 6.17 18.21 -9.98
N GLU A 138 6.15 16.93 -9.56
CA GLU A 138 5.67 15.78 -10.34
C GLU A 138 4.24 15.36 -9.99
N ASN A 139 3.68 15.87 -8.89
CA ASN A 139 2.33 15.53 -8.44
C ASN A 139 1.22 16.27 -9.22
N ASP A 140 0.89 15.77 -10.40
CA ASP A 140 -0.21 16.26 -11.25
C ASP A 140 -1.58 15.59 -10.95
N PHE A 141 -1.66 14.79 -9.88
CA PHE A 141 -2.88 14.04 -9.53
C PHE A 141 -3.84 14.87 -8.65
N GLU A 142 -5.15 14.69 -8.86
CA GLU A 142 -6.18 15.38 -8.06
C GLU A 142 -6.11 15.01 -6.56
N ALA A 143 -5.74 13.76 -6.27
CA ALA A 143 -5.51 13.24 -4.94
C ALA A 143 -4.37 12.22 -4.96
N SER A 144 -3.30 12.51 -4.22
CA SER A 144 -2.06 11.71 -4.17
C SER A 144 -1.64 11.39 -2.74
N ILE A 145 -0.80 10.37 -2.58
CA ILE A 145 -0.10 10.08 -1.32
C ILE A 145 0.74 11.28 -0.87
N TYR A 146 1.24 12.09 -1.81
CA TYR A 146 1.89 13.38 -1.51
C TYR A 146 1.02 14.26 -0.61
N ASP A 147 -0.26 14.46 -0.96
CA ASP A 147 -1.17 15.31 -0.16
C ASP A 147 -1.37 14.74 1.26
N PHE A 148 -1.32 13.42 1.40
CA PHE A 148 -1.50 12.75 2.68
C PHE A 148 -0.27 12.95 3.57
N LEU A 149 0.92 12.74 3.01
CA LEU A 149 2.19 12.98 3.70
C LEU A 149 2.42 14.46 4.03
N GLU A 150 2.09 15.37 3.12
CA GLU A 150 2.25 16.81 3.33
C GLU A 150 1.42 17.27 4.54
N SER A 151 0.17 16.79 4.63
CA SER A 151 -0.76 17.13 5.72
C SER A 151 -0.64 16.22 6.96
N ALA A 152 0.23 15.20 6.94
CA ALA A 152 0.36 14.25 8.03
C ALA A 152 0.99 14.88 9.29
N LEU A 153 0.44 14.51 10.45
CA LEU A 153 1.07 14.77 11.73
C LEU A 153 2.00 13.62 12.11
N PRO A 154 3.05 13.88 12.90
CA PRO A 154 3.88 12.82 13.45
C PRO A 154 3.05 11.84 14.28
N ALA A 155 3.25 10.54 14.02
CA ALA A 155 2.68 9.44 14.76
C ALA A 155 3.76 8.74 15.59
N ASP A 156 3.36 8.32 16.80
CA ASP A 156 4.11 7.36 17.60
C ASP A 156 3.59 5.96 17.24
N VAL A 157 4.51 5.09 16.80
CA VAL A 157 4.23 3.73 16.31
C VAL A 157 4.82 2.66 17.23
N GLU A 158 5.39 3.03 18.38
CA GLU A 158 6.08 2.08 19.29
C GLU A 158 5.15 0.99 19.84
N ASN A 159 3.84 1.26 19.91
CA ASN A 159 2.83 0.34 20.43
C ASN A 159 2.00 -0.38 19.35
N ASP A 160 2.36 -0.19 18.07
CA ASP A 160 1.70 -0.81 16.94
C ASP A 160 2.38 -2.12 16.54
N GLU A 161 1.65 -2.99 15.84
CA GLU A 161 2.19 -4.23 15.30
C GLU A 161 2.90 -3.91 13.98
N ILE A 162 4.23 -3.80 14.05
CA ILE A 162 5.10 -3.61 12.89
C ILE A 162 5.18 -4.93 12.12
N LEU A 163 4.84 -4.88 10.82
CA LEU A 163 4.98 -6.01 9.92
C LEU A 163 6.36 -6.05 9.25
N GLY A 164 7.01 -4.89 9.11
CA GLY A 164 8.31 -4.71 8.50
C GLY A 164 8.33 -3.48 7.59
N PHE A 165 9.37 -3.38 6.77
CA PHE A 165 9.56 -2.35 5.76
C PHE A 165 9.45 -3.00 4.39
N ASP A 166 8.56 -2.46 3.56
CA ASP A 166 8.53 -2.76 2.14
C ASP A 166 9.45 -1.78 1.41
N ILE A 167 10.36 -2.30 0.59
CA ILE A 167 11.31 -1.47 -0.17
C ILE A 167 10.65 -1.21 -1.52
N CYS A 168 10.12 -0.02 -1.73
CA CYS A 168 9.44 0.29 -2.99
C CYS A 168 9.88 1.63 -3.54
N GLY A 169 10.12 1.64 -4.85
CA GLY A 169 10.19 2.85 -5.64
C GLY A 169 8.83 3.53 -5.69
N PHE A 170 8.80 4.85 -5.85
CA PHE A 170 7.59 5.60 -6.09
C PHE A 170 7.80 6.57 -7.25
N SER A 171 6.85 6.57 -8.19
CA SER A 171 6.80 7.54 -9.28
C SER A 171 5.42 7.51 -9.92
N ASN A 172 4.93 8.65 -10.41
CA ASN A 172 3.63 8.77 -11.08
C ASN A 172 2.46 8.23 -10.23
N ASN A 173 2.54 8.45 -8.92
CA ASN A 173 1.55 8.01 -7.94
C ASN A 173 1.33 6.48 -7.92
N ASP A 174 2.39 5.74 -8.26
CA ASP A 174 2.44 4.28 -8.27
C ASP A 174 3.69 3.74 -7.59
N PHE A 175 3.63 2.48 -7.14
CA PHE A 175 4.72 1.81 -6.44
C PHE A 175 5.45 0.83 -7.35
N TYR A 176 6.78 0.80 -7.26
CA TYR A 176 7.67 -0.13 -7.94
C TYR A 176 8.27 -1.10 -6.93
N SER A 177 8.12 -2.41 -7.18
CA SER A 177 8.58 -3.42 -6.23
C SER A 177 9.93 -3.99 -6.63
N PHE A 178 10.78 -4.22 -5.65
CA PHE A 178 12.03 -4.96 -5.83
C PHE A 178 11.82 -6.39 -6.41
N ILE A 179 10.60 -6.93 -6.28
CA ILE A 179 10.23 -8.28 -6.72
C ILE A 179 10.24 -8.41 -8.25
N HIS A 180 9.95 -7.33 -8.98
CA HIS A 180 9.91 -7.36 -10.46
C HIS A 180 11.27 -7.73 -11.06
N ASN A 181 12.35 -7.19 -10.50
CA ASN A 181 13.72 -7.40 -11.00
C ASN A 181 14.57 -8.30 -10.10
N ASN A 182 13.93 -9.04 -9.18
CA ASN A 182 14.62 -9.98 -8.29
C ASN A 182 15.67 -9.32 -7.38
N LEU A 183 15.55 -8.02 -7.06
CA LEU A 183 16.58 -7.28 -6.31
C LEU A 183 16.77 -7.80 -4.87
N GLN A 184 15.82 -8.61 -4.36
CA GLN A 184 15.95 -9.24 -3.05
C GLN A 184 17.23 -10.07 -2.88
N VAL A 185 17.81 -10.58 -3.97
CA VAL A 185 19.05 -11.37 -3.91
C VAL A 185 20.27 -10.51 -3.61
N ASP A 186 20.20 -9.22 -3.96
CA ASP A 186 21.29 -8.26 -3.84
C ASP A 186 21.24 -7.47 -2.52
N PHE A 187 20.12 -7.55 -1.79
CA PHE A 187 19.97 -6.86 -0.51
C PHE A 187 21.02 -7.28 0.51
N GLY A 188 21.56 -8.50 0.43
CA GLY A 188 22.48 -9.05 1.44
C GLY A 188 21.86 -9.15 2.85
N LYS A 189 20.53 -9.03 2.95
CA LYS A 189 19.74 -9.08 4.18
C LYS A 189 18.69 -10.16 4.10
N LYS A 190 18.34 -10.73 5.25
CA LYS A 190 17.26 -11.72 5.34
C LYS A 190 15.92 -11.01 5.47
N LEU A 191 14.99 -11.33 4.56
CA LEU A 191 13.59 -10.92 4.66
C LEU A 191 12.84 -11.77 5.71
N ASN A 192 11.80 -11.20 6.32
CA ASN A 192 10.98 -11.88 7.30
C ASN A 192 9.93 -12.82 6.65
N ASP A 193 9.06 -13.42 7.46
CA ASP A 193 8.05 -14.39 7.00
C ASP A 193 6.97 -13.77 6.09
N LEU A 194 6.91 -12.44 6.00
CA LEU A 194 6.07 -11.67 5.09
C LEU A 194 6.84 -11.15 3.86
N SER A 195 8.10 -11.54 3.70
CA SER A 195 9.01 -11.04 2.66
C SER A 195 9.34 -9.55 2.77
N LEU A 196 9.29 -9.00 3.99
CA LEU A 196 9.64 -7.61 4.30
C LEU A 196 11.00 -7.51 5.00
N VAL A 197 11.62 -6.33 4.97
CA VAL A 197 12.82 -6.05 5.77
C VAL A 197 12.40 -5.76 7.21
N ASP A 198 13.01 -6.42 8.20
CA ASP A 198 12.53 -6.36 9.59
C ASP A 198 12.97 -5.08 10.33
N LYS A 199 14.21 -4.64 10.08
CA LYS A 199 14.85 -3.54 10.82
C LYS A 199 14.98 -2.29 9.97
N TYR A 200 14.71 -1.14 10.58
CA TYR A 200 14.86 0.17 9.92
C TYR A 200 16.28 0.39 9.39
N GLU A 201 17.31 0.05 10.17
CA GLU A 201 18.71 0.24 9.74
C GLU A 201 19.09 -0.64 8.54
N ASP A 202 18.54 -1.86 8.46
CA ASP A 202 18.75 -2.73 7.31
C ASP A 202 18.02 -2.17 6.07
N ALA A 203 16.80 -1.66 6.26
CA ALA A 203 16.03 -1.03 5.18
C ALA A 203 16.74 0.23 4.67
N LYS A 204 17.23 1.09 5.56
CA LYS A 204 18.03 2.28 5.23
C LYS A 204 19.31 1.91 4.47
N GLN A 205 20.01 0.86 4.90
CA GLN A 205 21.19 0.39 4.19
C GLN A 205 20.85 -0.05 2.77
N ILE A 206 19.74 -0.76 2.55
CA ILE A 206 19.31 -1.17 1.20
C ILE A 206 19.05 0.05 0.32
N ILE A 207 18.37 1.09 0.84
CA ILE A 207 18.15 2.33 0.09
C ILE A 207 19.47 2.98 -0.31
N HIS A 208 20.44 3.10 0.61
CA HIS A 208 21.75 3.66 0.26
C HIS A 208 22.48 2.85 -0.82
N LEU A 209 22.39 1.52 -0.80
CA LEU A 209 23.00 0.68 -1.83
C LEU A 209 22.37 0.90 -3.22
N ILE A 210 21.06 1.17 -3.27
CA ILE A 210 20.36 1.54 -4.51
C ILE A 210 20.81 2.94 -4.95
N ASP A 211 20.81 3.92 -4.06
CA ASP A 211 21.20 5.31 -4.35
C ASP A 211 22.65 5.44 -4.83
N ASP A 212 23.56 4.63 -4.27
CA ASP A 212 24.99 4.59 -4.65
C ASP A 212 25.23 3.76 -5.93
N GLY A 213 24.19 3.13 -6.49
CA GLY A 213 24.27 2.29 -7.69
C GLY A 213 24.96 0.94 -7.46
N GLU A 214 25.11 0.50 -6.21
CA GLU A 214 25.62 -0.84 -5.88
C GLU A 214 24.57 -1.93 -6.15
N ILE A 215 23.28 -1.58 -6.04
CA ILE A 215 22.14 -2.39 -6.51
C ILE A 215 21.54 -1.69 -7.72
N GLU A 216 21.56 -2.36 -8.87
CA GLU A 216 20.96 -1.85 -10.11
C GLU A 216 19.43 -1.97 -10.03
N ALA A 217 18.76 -0.86 -9.73
CA ALA A 217 17.30 -0.75 -9.66
C ALA A 217 16.78 0.23 -10.71
N GLU A 218 15.46 0.28 -10.90
CA GLU A 218 14.83 1.31 -11.73
C GLU A 218 15.19 2.72 -11.25
N GLU A 219 15.34 3.64 -12.22
CA GLU A 219 15.61 5.07 -12.00
C GLU A 219 14.37 5.81 -11.45
N VAL A 220 13.95 5.41 -10.25
CA VAL A 220 12.89 6.02 -9.44
C VAL A 220 13.41 6.21 -8.01
N LEU A 221 12.71 6.99 -7.20
CA LEU A 221 13.11 7.18 -5.81
C LEU A 221 12.60 6.03 -4.95
N TRP A 222 13.53 5.35 -4.29
CA TRP A 222 13.25 4.19 -3.45
C TRP A 222 13.13 4.58 -1.99
N TYR A 223 12.12 4.02 -1.32
CA TYR A 223 11.83 4.33 0.07
C TYR A 223 11.57 3.08 0.90
N PRO A 224 11.94 3.08 2.20
CA PRO A 224 11.60 2.01 3.12
C PRO A 224 10.26 2.32 3.77
N TRP A 225 9.19 1.87 3.12
CA TRP A 225 7.82 2.08 3.58
C TRP A 225 7.55 1.19 4.79
N LEU A 226 7.41 1.81 5.96
CA LEU A 226 7.02 1.09 7.17
C LEU A 226 5.57 0.62 7.02
N VAL A 227 5.36 -0.68 7.17
CA VAL A 227 4.05 -1.32 7.12
C VAL A 227 3.62 -1.72 8.52
N LEU A 228 2.47 -1.20 8.95
CA LEU A 228 1.85 -1.55 10.23
C LEU A 228 0.52 -2.25 10.00
N LYS A 229 0.21 -3.18 10.90
CA LYS A 229 -1.07 -3.87 10.90
C LYS A 229 -2.16 -3.06 11.58
N CYS A 230 -3.27 -2.83 10.87
CA CYS A 230 -4.41 -2.14 11.44
C CYS A 230 -5.33 -3.12 12.19
N TRP A 231 -5.25 -3.14 13.52
CA TRP A 231 -6.15 -3.95 14.35
C TRP A 231 -7.62 -3.72 14.03
N ARG A 232 -8.45 -4.77 14.13
CA ARG A 232 -9.90 -4.64 14.29
C ARG A 232 -10.17 -4.03 15.66
N ASN A 233 -10.32 -2.71 15.76
CA ASN A 233 -10.68 -2.08 17.03
C ASN A 233 -12.02 -2.63 17.52
N LEU A 234 -11.99 -3.50 18.54
CA LEU A 234 -13.13 -3.71 19.41
C LEU A 234 -12.97 -3.05 20.79
N HIS A 235 -11.76 -2.82 21.36
CA HIS A 235 -11.70 -2.42 22.78
C HIS A 235 -10.69 -1.36 23.26
N LYS A 236 -9.88 -0.68 22.42
CA LYS A 236 -8.87 0.26 22.97
C LYS A 236 -9.37 1.64 23.46
N TYR A 237 -10.66 1.99 23.31
CA TYR A 237 -11.19 3.30 23.77
C TYR A 237 -12.00 3.27 25.07
N ARG A 238 -12.10 2.14 25.80
CA ARG A 238 -12.91 2.08 27.03
C ARG A 238 -12.17 2.49 28.32
N LEU A 239 -10.86 2.78 28.28
CA LEU A 239 -10.06 3.02 29.50
C LEU A 239 -9.47 4.43 29.64
N LYS A 240 -10.06 5.46 29.02
CA LYS A 240 -9.69 6.87 29.27
C LYS A 240 -10.86 7.76 29.72
N ARG A 241 -11.94 7.18 30.23
CA ARG A 241 -13.04 7.94 30.88
C ARG A 241 -13.28 7.59 32.35
N GLU A 242 -12.41 6.78 32.95
CA GLU A 242 -12.43 6.49 34.38
C GLU A 242 -10.99 6.52 34.91
N ALA A 243 -10.45 7.72 35.07
CA ALA A 243 -9.31 8.04 35.92
C ALA A 243 -9.38 9.53 36.29
#